data_AF-A0A9E2E806-F1
#
_entry.id   AF-A0A9E2E806-F1
#
_cell.length_a   1.000
_cell.length_b   1.000
_cell.length_c   1.000
_cell.angle_alpha   90.00
_cell.angle_beta   90.00
_cell.angle_gamma   90.00
#
_symmetry.space_group_name_H-M   'P 1'
#
loop_
_entity.id
_entity.type
_entity.pdbx_description
1 polymer ?
#
loop_
_entity_poly.entity_id
_entity_poly.type
_entity_poly.pdbx_seq_one_letter_code
_entity_poly.pdbx_strand_id
1 'polypeptide(L)'
;SSARVGQSTNYDKLMLEIWTDGSIAPEKALSTSGKILIEHLRHIAGVSEESLMAVIEEEVEEKGVTSEIAETPIEALDLSVRVFNSLKRTGITTVGDVIDLLEKGDQAIMSIRNFGEKSLTELRQKMTEKGFMSDEEESEDNAE
;
A
#
# COMPACT_ATOMS: atom_id res chain seq x y z
N SER A 1 21.84 -2.89 -25.36
CA SER A 1 20.70 -3.71 -25.81
C SER A 1 19.44 -2.98 -25.41
N SER A 2 18.52 -2.68 -26.34
CA SER A 2 17.29 -1.99 -25.99
C SER A 2 16.36 -2.91 -25.19
N ALA A 3 15.73 -2.37 -24.15
CA ALA A 3 14.64 -3.04 -23.47
C ALA A 3 13.37 -2.87 -24.31
N ARG A 4 12.72 -3.99 -24.64
CA ARG A 4 11.38 -3.97 -25.22
C ARG A 4 10.38 -4.16 -24.08
N VAL A 5 9.58 -3.13 -23.83
CA VAL A 5 8.50 -3.17 -22.83
C VAL A 5 7.20 -2.96 -23.60
N GLY A 6 6.42 -4.04 -23.76
CA GLY A 6 5.23 -4.04 -24.60
C GLY A 6 5.54 -3.72 -26.08
N GLN A 7 4.91 -2.67 -26.60
CA GLN A 7 5.12 -2.19 -27.98
C GLN A 7 6.23 -1.14 -28.12
N SER A 8 6.75 -0.61 -27.00
CA SER A 8 7.79 0.41 -27.06
C SER A 8 9.19 -0.23 -27.03
N THR A 9 10.09 0.34 -27.82
CA THR A 9 11.47 -0.17 -28.02
C THR A 9 12.54 0.85 -27.61
N ASN A 10 12.14 1.98 -27.04
CA ASN A 10 13.00 3.11 -26.68
C ASN A 10 13.47 3.09 -25.21
N TYR A 11 13.36 1.96 -24.52
CA TYR A 11 13.84 1.85 -23.14
C TYR A 11 15.28 1.36 -23.10
N ASP A 12 16.04 1.89 -22.14
CA ASP A 12 17.37 1.41 -21.80
C ASP A 12 17.30 0.31 -20.73
N LYS A 13 18.15 -0.71 -20.87
CA LYS A 13 18.28 -1.81 -19.90
C LYS A 13 19.58 -1.65 -19.11
N LEU A 14 19.46 -1.61 -17.78
CA LEU A 14 20.59 -1.71 -16.87
C LEU A 14 20.56 -3.09 -16.19
N MET A 15 21.70 -3.80 -16.20
CA MET A 15 21.90 -5.02 -15.42
C MET A 15 23.04 -4.75 -14.44
N LEU A 16 22.79 -4.97 -13.16
CA LEU A 16 23.75 -4.79 -12.07
C LEU A 16 23.95 -6.12 -11.37
N GLU A 17 25.19 -6.57 -11.27
CA GLU A 17 25.58 -7.73 -10.48
C GLU A 17 26.25 -7.23 -9.20
N ILE A 18 25.74 -7.65 -8.04
CA ILE A 18 26.18 -7.18 -6.73
C ILE A 18 26.60 -8.39 -5.90
N TRP A 19 27.86 -8.39 -5.46
CA TRP A 19 28.41 -9.39 -4.55
C TRP A 19 28.69 -8.75 -3.19
N THR A 20 28.33 -9.45 -2.13
CA THR A 20 28.60 -9.03 -0.75
C THR A 20 29.35 -10.12 0.01
N ASP A 21 30.02 -9.74 1.09
CA ASP A 21 30.77 -10.65 1.98
C ASP A 21 29.89 -11.25 3.11
N GLY A 22 28.59 -10.99 3.07
CA GLY A 22 27.62 -11.42 4.09
C GLY A 22 27.33 -10.39 5.18
N SER A 23 28.09 -9.29 5.27
CA SER A 23 27.85 -8.23 6.26
C SER A 23 26.58 -7.42 5.95
N ILE A 24 26.20 -7.35 4.66
CA ILE A 24 24.98 -6.71 4.18
C ILE A 24 24.39 -7.52 3.02
N ALA A 25 23.07 -7.61 2.97
CA ALA A 25 22.37 -8.21 1.84
C ALA A 25 22.50 -7.32 0.59
N PRO A 26 22.70 -7.88 -0.61
CA PRO A 26 22.83 -7.10 -1.85
C PRO A 26 21.65 -6.13 -2.08
N GLU A 27 20.41 -6.55 -1.78
CA GLU A 27 19.25 -5.66 -1.96
C GLU A 27 19.31 -4.47 -1.01
N LYS A 28 19.71 -4.72 0.24
CA LYS A 28 19.85 -3.66 1.25
C LYS A 28 20.96 -2.69 0.88
N ALA A 29 22.09 -3.18 0.38
CA ALA A 29 23.19 -2.33 -0.08
C ALA A 29 22.78 -1.43 -1.25
N LEU A 30 22.04 -1.98 -2.22
CA LEU A 30 21.52 -1.20 -3.36
C LEU A 30 20.51 -0.14 -2.90
N SER A 31 19.57 -0.52 -2.02
CA SER A 31 18.57 0.39 -1.46
C SER A 31 19.22 1.56 -0.72
N THR A 32 20.19 1.27 0.16
CA THR A 32 20.94 2.32 0.88
C THR A 32 21.69 3.22 -0.09
N SER A 33 22.31 2.66 -1.13
CA SER A 33 23.03 3.45 -2.14
C SER A 33 22.08 4.38 -2.91
N GLY A 34 20.88 3.92 -3.25
CA GLY A 34 19.83 4.74 -3.87
C GLY A 34 19.41 5.92 -2.99
N LYS A 35 19.21 5.67 -1.68
CA LYS A 35 18.88 6.73 -0.71
C LYS A 35 19.97 7.81 -0.65
N ILE A 36 21.24 7.40 -0.55
CA ILE A 36 22.38 8.31 -0.54
C ILE A 36 22.46 9.13 -1.83
N LEU A 37 22.21 8.51 -2.98
CA LEU A 37 22.22 9.21 -4.26
C LEU A 37 21.13 10.29 -4.33
N ILE A 38 19.91 9.96 -3.91
CA ILE A 38 18.81 10.91 -3.83
C ILE A 38 19.18 12.06 -2.89
N GLU A 39 19.73 11.75 -1.71
CA GLU A 39 20.17 12.75 -0.74
C GLU A 39 21.15 13.77 -1.35
N HIS A 40 22.14 13.29 -2.11
CA HIS A 40 23.07 14.18 -2.80
C HIS A 40 22.41 14.98 -3.94
N LEU A 41 21.52 14.36 -4.72
CA LEU A 41 20.80 15.05 -5.80
C LEU A 41 19.85 16.13 -5.27
N ARG A 42 19.32 16.00 -4.04
CA ARG A 42 18.49 17.03 -3.39
C ARG A 42 19.22 18.37 -3.28
N HIS A 43 20.50 18.35 -2.92
CA HIS A 43 21.30 19.58 -2.84
C HIS A 43 21.47 20.26 -4.20
N ILE A 44 21.51 19.49 -5.29
CA ILE A 44 21.63 20.02 -6.65
C ILE A 44 20.28 20.57 -7.15
N ALA A 45 19.19 19.88 -6.85
CA ALA A 45 17.84 20.26 -7.27
C ALA A 45 17.27 21.46 -6.48
N GLY A 46 17.89 21.85 -5.37
CA GLY A 46 17.43 22.97 -4.54
C GLY A 46 16.12 22.69 -3.81
N VAL A 47 15.78 21.41 -3.63
CA VAL A 47 14.54 20.97 -2.99
C VAL A 47 14.74 20.94 -1.48
N SER A 48 13.89 21.66 -0.73
CA SER A 48 13.92 21.66 0.73
C SER A 48 13.34 20.35 1.29
N GLU A 49 13.61 20.07 2.56
CA GLU A 49 13.10 18.89 3.25
C GLU A 49 11.55 18.81 3.26
N GLU A 50 10.90 19.97 3.33
CA GLU A 50 9.45 20.15 3.35
C GLU A 50 8.78 19.81 2.01
N SER A 51 9.43 20.13 0.88
CA SER A 51 8.93 19.76 -0.45
C SER A 51 9.05 18.26 -0.74
N LEU A 52 9.89 17.55 0.00
CA LEU A 52 10.08 16.11 -0.18
C LEU A 52 9.10 15.28 0.65
N MET A 53 8.71 15.74 1.85
CA MET A 53 7.64 15.10 2.63
C MET A 53 6.35 15.01 1.84
N ALA A 54 5.98 16.08 1.13
CA ALA A 54 4.79 16.08 0.27
C ALA A 54 4.89 15.06 -0.89
N VAL A 55 6.07 14.87 -1.48
CA VAL A 55 6.27 13.89 -2.57
C VAL A 55 6.34 12.46 -2.04
N ILE A 56 6.90 12.25 -0.85
CA ILE A 56 6.92 10.94 -0.19
C ILE A 56 5.51 10.58 0.28
N GLU A 57 4.72 11.52 0.80
CA GLU A 57 3.30 11.31 1.10
C GLU A 57 2.52 10.93 -0.16
N GLU A 58 2.70 11.65 -1.28
CA GLU A 58 2.08 11.26 -2.57
C GLU A 58 2.55 9.87 -3.07
N GLU A 59 3.84 9.51 -2.90
CA GLU A 59 4.37 8.21 -3.36
C GLU A 59 4.03 7.05 -2.39
N VAL A 60 3.75 7.35 -1.12
CA VAL A 60 3.24 6.39 -0.12
C VAL A 60 1.72 6.21 -0.30
N GLU A 61 0.98 7.25 -0.66
CA GLU A 61 -0.40 7.14 -1.14
C GLU A 61 -0.49 6.33 -2.45
N GLU A 62 0.48 6.44 -3.37
CA GLU A 62 0.54 5.59 -4.57
C GLU A 62 1.02 4.14 -4.31
N LYS A 63 1.69 3.87 -3.19
CA LYS A 63 2.14 2.52 -2.78
C LYS A 63 1.20 1.84 -1.78
N GLY A 64 0.31 2.59 -1.15
CA GLY A 64 -0.89 2.07 -0.52
C GLY A 64 -1.85 1.62 -1.61
N VAL A 65 -1.95 0.31 -1.82
CA VAL A 65 -2.85 -0.31 -2.80
C VAL A 65 -2.38 -0.11 -4.25
N THR A 66 -1.66 -1.08 -4.81
CA THR A 66 -1.45 -1.11 -6.26
C THR A 66 -2.83 -1.00 -6.95
N SER A 67 -2.93 -0.26 -8.06
CA SER A 67 -4.19 -0.12 -8.80
C SER A 67 -4.88 -1.46 -9.11
N GLU A 68 -4.13 -2.58 -9.17
CA GLU A 68 -4.67 -3.94 -9.29
C GLU A 68 -5.35 -4.46 -8.00
N ILE A 69 -4.83 -4.12 -6.82
CA ILE A 69 -5.47 -4.46 -5.53
C ILE A 69 -6.73 -3.63 -5.33
N ALA A 70 -6.70 -2.34 -5.69
CA ALA A 70 -7.84 -1.43 -5.51
C ALA A 70 -9.06 -1.91 -6.31
N GLU A 71 -8.85 -2.43 -7.53
CA GLU A 71 -9.90 -2.97 -8.40
C GLU A 71 -10.34 -4.40 -8.03
N THR A 72 -9.71 -5.05 -7.04
CA THR A 72 -10.07 -6.41 -6.64
C THR A 72 -11.49 -6.44 -6.07
N PRO A 73 -12.40 -7.30 -6.55
CA PRO A 73 -13.74 -7.39 -6.01
C PRO A 73 -13.76 -7.96 -4.59
N ILE A 74 -14.68 -7.48 -3.74
CA ILE A 74 -14.85 -8.00 -2.38
C ILE A 74 -15.23 -9.50 -2.34
N GLU A 75 -15.71 -10.06 -3.45
CA GLU A 75 -15.93 -11.51 -3.61
C GLU A 75 -14.64 -12.33 -3.42
N ALA A 76 -13.46 -11.77 -3.70
CA ALA A 76 -12.18 -12.46 -3.56
C ALA A 76 -11.67 -12.58 -2.11
N LEU A 77 -12.27 -11.81 -1.19
CA LEU A 77 -11.93 -11.79 0.24
C LEU A 77 -12.48 -12.99 1.03
N ASP A 78 -13.34 -13.82 0.43
CA ASP A 78 -13.96 -14.99 1.07
C ASP A 78 -14.62 -14.65 2.42
N LEU A 79 -15.37 -13.53 2.43
CA LEU A 79 -16.12 -13.04 3.59
C LEU A 79 -17.39 -13.86 3.81
N SER A 80 -17.87 -13.90 5.05
CA SER A 80 -19.18 -14.48 5.35
C SER A 80 -20.28 -13.77 4.57
N VAL A 81 -21.32 -14.54 4.23
CA VAL A 81 -22.51 -14.05 3.52
C VAL A 81 -23.14 -12.83 4.19
N ARG A 82 -22.97 -12.66 5.51
CA ARG A 82 -23.49 -11.50 6.25
C ARG A 82 -22.64 -10.25 6.01
N VAL A 83 -21.31 -10.35 6.11
CA VAL A 83 -20.39 -9.23 5.90
C VAL A 83 -20.43 -8.79 4.44
N PHE A 84 -20.32 -9.75 3.52
CA PHE A 84 -20.39 -9.51 2.09
C PHE A 84 -21.68 -8.77 1.66
N ASN A 85 -22.86 -9.25 2.11
CA ASN A 85 -24.12 -8.60 1.74
C ASN A 85 -24.34 -7.25 2.43
N SER A 86 -23.65 -6.97 3.52
CA SER A 86 -23.73 -5.67 4.19
C SER A 86 -22.92 -4.63 3.41
N LEU A 87 -21.69 -4.96 3.02
CA LEU A 87 -20.83 -4.13 2.17
C LEU A 87 -21.46 -3.87 0.79
N LYS A 88 -21.94 -4.93 0.12
CA LYS A 88 -22.53 -4.81 -1.22
C LYS A 88 -23.78 -3.93 -1.27
N ARG A 89 -24.55 -3.87 -0.19
CA ARG A 89 -25.77 -3.03 -0.10
C ARG A 89 -25.47 -1.55 0.10
N THR A 90 -24.29 -1.21 0.62
CA THR A 90 -23.84 0.17 0.78
C THR A 90 -23.04 0.67 -0.43
N GLY A 91 -22.94 -0.15 -1.48
CA GLY A 91 -22.21 0.21 -2.71
C GLY A 91 -20.71 -0.10 -2.66
N ILE A 92 -20.24 -0.73 -1.58
CA ILE A 92 -18.85 -1.16 -1.42
C ILE A 92 -18.70 -2.46 -2.19
N THR A 93 -17.94 -2.42 -3.28
CA THR A 93 -17.80 -3.57 -4.20
C THR A 93 -16.36 -3.95 -4.46
N THR A 94 -15.42 -3.07 -4.14
CA THR A 94 -13.99 -3.29 -4.32
C THR A 94 -13.24 -3.30 -3.00
N VAL A 95 -12.04 -3.88 -3.00
CA VAL A 95 -11.11 -3.84 -1.87
C VAL A 95 -10.65 -2.40 -1.62
N GLY A 96 -10.49 -1.58 -2.66
CA GLY A 96 -10.20 -0.15 -2.51
C GLY A 96 -11.26 0.58 -1.69
N ASP A 97 -12.55 0.38 -2.01
CA ASP A 97 -13.67 0.98 -1.25
C ASP A 97 -13.64 0.61 0.25
N VAL A 98 -13.15 -0.60 0.57
CA VAL A 98 -13.03 -1.09 1.95
C VAL A 98 -11.88 -0.39 2.67
N ILE A 99 -10.74 -0.22 2.00
CA ILE A 99 -9.55 0.45 2.55
C ILE A 99 -9.87 1.93 2.83
N ASP A 100 -10.47 2.63 1.87
CA ASP A 100 -10.92 4.02 2.03
C ASP A 100 -11.86 4.21 3.24
N LEU A 101 -12.62 3.18 3.58
CA LEU A 101 -13.56 3.21 4.70
C LEU A 101 -12.88 2.88 6.03
N LEU A 102 -11.86 2.03 6.02
CA LEU A 102 -11.01 1.74 7.18
C LEU A 102 -10.16 2.95 7.56
N GLU A 103 -9.60 3.67 6.58
CA GLU A 103 -8.83 4.90 6.80
C GLU A 103 -9.66 6.03 7.40
N LYS A 104 -10.96 6.10 7.07
CA LYS A 104 -11.91 7.04 7.69
C LYS A 104 -12.29 6.66 9.12
N GLY A 105 -11.77 5.53 9.61
CA GLY A 105 -11.95 5.03 10.97
C GLY A 105 -13.04 3.98 11.11
N ASP A 106 -12.90 3.13 12.12
CA ASP A 106 -13.80 1.99 12.39
C ASP A 106 -15.27 2.40 12.57
N GLN A 107 -15.52 3.62 13.05
CA GLN A 107 -16.87 4.17 13.20
C GLN A 107 -17.60 4.27 11.85
N ALA A 108 -16.88 4.55 10.76
CA ALA A 108 -17.47 4.63 9.42
C ALA A 108 -17.97 3.26 8.96
N ILE A 109 -17.26 2.19 9.26
CA ILE A 109 -17.67 0.82 8.94
C ILE A 109 -18.80 0.35 9.85
N MET A 110 -18.72 0.67 11.15
CA MET A 110 -19.78 0.34 12.11
C MET A 110 -21.10 1.07 11.81
N SER A 111 -21.07 2.15 11.03
CA SER A 111 -22.28 2.83 10.54
C SER A 111 -23.07 2.01 9.50
N ILE A 112 -22.45 0.99 8.90
CA ILE A 112 -23.11 0.11 7.94
C ILE A 112 -24.20 -0.69 8.66
N ARG A 113 -25.40 -0.64 8.10
CA ARG A 113 -26.57 -1.31 8.66
C ARG A 113 -26.34 -2.84 8.74
N ASN A 114 -26.52 -3.39 9.95
CA ASN A 114 -26.24 -4.79 10.29
C ASN A 114 -24.76 -5.20 10.26
N PHE A 115 -23.85 -4.21 10.29
CA PHE A 115 -22.43 -4.42 10.52
C PHE A 115 -22.12 -4.22 12.00
N GLY A 116 -21.37 -5.14 12.60
CA GLY A 116 -21.02 -5.06 14.02
C GLY A 116 -19.59 -5.50 14.27
N GLU A 117 -19.15 -5.47 15.53
CA GLU A 117 -17.76 -5.78 15.92
C GLU A 117 -17.25 -7.10 15.32
N LYS A 118 -18.05 -8.18 15.37
CA LYS A 118 -17.67 -9.47 14.78
C LYS A 118 -17.44 -9.40 13.27
N SER A 119 -18.23 -8.60 12.57
CA SER A 119 -18.09 -8.37 11.12
C SER A 119 -16.86 -7.54 10.79
N LEU A 120 -16.52 -6.57 11.65
CA LEU A 120 -15.31 -5.76 11.53
C LEU A 120 -14.05 -6.59 11.76
N THR A 121 -14.04 -7.41 12.81
CA THR A 121 -12.94 -8.35 13.08
C THR A 121 -12.75 -9.33 11.93
N GLU A 122 -13.85 -9.89 11.41
CA GLU A 122 -13.81 -10.80 10.26
C GLU A 122 -13.22 -10.11 9.02
N LEU A 123 -13.64 -8.88 8.74
CA LEU A 123 -13.16 -8.09 7.62
C LEU A 123 -11.66 -7.81 7.74
N ARG A 124 -11.19 -7.28 8.88
CA ARG A 124 -9.77 -7.02 9.14
C ARG A 124 -8.93 -8.29 9.00
N GLN A 125 -9.37 -9.38 9.62
CA GLN A 125 -8.68 -10.67 9.52
C GLN A 125 -8.52 -11.14 8.06
N LYS A 126 -9.57 -11.01 7.24
CA LYS A 126 -9.52 -11.41 5.83
C LYS A 126 -8.66 -10.47 4.98
N MET A 127 -8.66 -9.17 5.29
CA MET A 127 -7.78 -8.19 4.65
C MET A 127 -6.31 -8.48 4.95
N THR A 128 -5.96 -8.80 6.20
CA THR A 128 -4.60 -9.20 6.59
C THR A 128 -4.20 -10.56 5.99
N GLU A 129 -5.08 -11.57 6.01
CA GLU A 129 -4.83 -12.90 5.44
C GLU A 129 -4.50 -12.83 3.93
N LYS A 130 -5.12 -11.89 3.22
CA LYS A 130 -4.90 -11.67 1.79
C LYS A 130 -3.74 -10.73 1.48
N GLY A 131 -3.11 -10.14 2.50
CA GLY A 131 -2.00 -9.21 2.35
C GLY A 131 -2.40 -7.82 1.83
N PHE A 132 -3.67 -7.44 2.00
CA PHE A 132 -4.18 -6.12 1.64
C PHE A 132 -3.99 -5.08 2.76
N MET A 133 -3.74 -5.55 3.99
CA MET A 133 -3.33 -4.72 5.11
C MET A 133 -2.21 -5.43 5.88
N SER A 134 -1.23 -4.65 6.34
CA SER A 134 -0.23 -5.07 7.32
C SER A 134 -0.69 -4.60 8.71
N ASP A 135 -0.55 -5.44 9.73
CA ASP A 135 -0.89 -5.13 11.13
C ASP A 135 0.08 -4.07 11.73
N GLU A 136 0.15 -2.87 11.15
CA GLU A 136 0.92 -1.72 11.64
C GLU A 136 0.04 -0.50 11.95
N GLU A 137 -1.21 -0.74 12.34
CA GLU A 137 -2.05 0.30 12.97
C GLU A 137 -2.58 -0.17 14.33
N GLU A 138 -1.64 -0.45 15.24
CA GLU A 138 -1.86 -0.36 16.69
C GLU A 138 -0.83 0.60 17.31
N SER A 139 -0.82 1.86 16.87
CA SER A 139 -0.26 2.93 17.68
C SER A 139 -0.79 4.29 17.22
N GLU A 140 -1.97 4.67 17.69
CA GLU A 140 -2.38 6.06 18.02
C GLU A 140 -3.89 6.07 18.19
N ASP A 141 -4.36 5.62 19.37
CA ASP A 141 -5.64 6.08 19.95
C ASP A 141 -5.75 5.54 21.39
N ASN A 142 -4.88 6.05 22.27
CA ASN A 142 -5.10 6.05 23.71
C ASN A 142 -4.30 7.20 24.33
N ALA A 143 -4.77 8.42 24.08
CA ALA A 143 -4.39 9.59 24.87
C ALA A 143 -5.51 10.63 24.85
N GLU A 144 -6.58 10.38 25.61
CA GLU A 144 -7.30 11.42 26.37
C GLU A 144 -7.72 10.85 27.74
#